data_AF-A0A8B8QWV0-F1
#
_entry.id   AF-A0A8B8QWV0-F1
#
_cell.length_a   1.000
_cell.length_b   1.000
_cell.length_c   1.000
_cell.angle_alpha   90.00
_cell.angle_beta   90.00
_cell.angle_gamma   90.00
#
_symmetry.space_group_name_H-M   'P 1'
#
loop_
_entity.id
_entity.type
_entity.pdbx_description
1 polymer ?
#
loop_
_entity_poly.entity_id
_entity_poly.type
_entity_poly.pdbx_seq_one_letter_code
_entity_poly.pdbx_strand_id
1 'polypeptide(L)'
;MIQMQQIPNLAHFVVYFILFSRVPVAKLKDYVMEEEVEKEAGRTDAPEAPPEPENGAQEKIVISAPNKKVAFAADDEITDAVEKGSGDQTEGDGVLAQVETEKRLALIRAWEESEKSKAESRAYKKLAITGSWENTQIASVEARIKEIEEETEKKKAEQAEKIRNRLVEIHKEAEVKKATIEVKRGEDIIKVQEAAAKFRATGYVPRKLLRCFGS
;
A
#
# COMPACT_ATOMS: atom_id res chain seq x y z
N MET A 1 -24.24 -13.37 -31.91
CA MET A 1 -25.04 -12.86 -30.77
C MET A 1 -24.60 -13.64 -29.54
N ILE A 2 -23.57 -13.14 -28.84
CA ILE A 2 -22.98 -13.83 -27.69
C ILE A 2 -23.73 -13.33 -26.45
N GLN A 3 -24.40 -14.24 -25.74
CA GLN A 3 -25.08 -13.95 -24.49
C GLN A 3 -24.04 -13.49 -23.46
N MET A 4 -24.21 -12.28 -22.93
CA MET A 4 -23.44 -11.77 -21.80
C MET A 4 -23.82 -12.60 -20.57
N GLN A 5 -22.94 -13.53 -20.18
CA GLN A 5 -23.10 -14.31 -18.97
C GLN A 5 -22.85 -13.41 -17.77
N GLN A 6 -23.92 -13.15 -17.02
CA GLN A 6 -23.95 -12.24 -15.89
C GLN A 6 -23.06 -12.75 -14.76
N ILE A 7 -22.00 -12.00 -14.43
CA ILE A 7 -21.14 -12.28 -13.28
C ILE A 7 -21.96 -11.99 -12.01
N PRO A 8 -22.20 -12.96 -11.12
CA PRO A 8 -22.93 -12.69 -9.88
C PRO A 8 -22.12 -11.75 -8.98
N ASN A 9 -22.80 -10.76 -8.41
CA ASN A 9 -22.27 -9.79 -7.46
C ASN A 9 -21.59 -10.51 -6.28
N LEU A 10 -20.43 -10.02 -5.83
CA LEU A 10 -19.64 -10.55 -4.72
C LEU A 10 -20.47 -10.75 -3.43
N ALA A 11 -21.48 -9.90 -3.21
CA ALA A 11 -22.42 -10.04 -2.11
C ALA A 11 -23.20 -11.37 -2.14
N HIS A 12 -23.54 -11.88 -3.33
CA HIS A 12 -24.27 -13.14 -3.48
C HIS A 12 -23.38 -14.36 -3.17
N PHE A 13 -22.08 -14.27 -3.45
CA PHE A 13 -21.12 -15.33 -3.12
C PHE A 13 -20.91 -15.45 -1.60
N VAL A 14 -20.82 -14.31 -0.91
CA VAL A 14 -20.69 -14.26 0.56
C VAL A 14 -21.95 -14.80 1.24
N VAL A 15 -23.13 -14.40 0.77
CA VAL A 15 -24.41 -14.90 1.31
C VAL A 15 -24.56 -16.41 1.05
N TYR A 16 -24.17 -16.90 -0.13
CA TYR A 16 -24.17 -18.34 -0.42
C TYR A 16 -23.19 -19.10 0.49
N PHE A 17 -22.00 -18.56 0.75
CA PHE A 17 -21.03 -19.17 1.65
C PHE A 17 -21.51 -19.21 3.11
N ILE A 18 -22.27 -18.21 3.55
CA ILE A 18 -22.85 -18.16 4.91
C ILE A 18 -24.05 -19.11 5.05
N LEU A 19 -24.88 -19.25 4.01
CA LEU A 19 -26.11 -20.05 4.07
C LEU A 19 -25.91 -21.53 3.72
N PHE A 20 -24.92 -21.88 2.88
CA PHE A 20 -24.70 -23.25 2.38
C PHE A 20 -23.50 -23.97 3.00
N SER A 21 -22.60 -23.29 3.68
CA SER A 21 -21.51 -23.94 4.42
C SER A 21 -22.02 -24.45 5.77
N ARG A 22 -22.59 -25.65 5.80
CA ARG A 22 -22.93 -26.36 7.05
C ARG A 22 -21.66 -26.92 7.70
N VAL A 23 -20.68 -26.06 7.99
CA VAL A 23 -19.56 -26.41 8.87
C VAL A 23 -20.01 -26.11 10.29
N PRO A 24 -20.14 -27.13 11.18
CA PRO A 24 -20.59 -26.90 12.54
C PRO A 24 -19.58 -26.01 13.28
N VAL A 25 -20.07 -24.88 13.80
CA VAL A 25 -19.34 -23.87 14.61
C VAL A 25 -18.51 -24.50 15.75
N ALA A 26 -18.87 -25.71 16.20
CA ALA A 26 -18.14 -26.47 17.21
C ALA A 26 -16.68 -26.81 16.82
N LYS A 27 -16.35 -26.94 15.52
CA LYS A 27 -14.96 -27.22 15.08
C LYS A 27 -14.04 -26.00 15.04
N LEU A 28 -14.58 -24.78 15.17
CA LEU A 28 -13.76 -23.57 15.18
C LEU A 28 -13.23 -23.21 16.57
N LYS A 29 -13.88 -23.65 17.65
CA LYS A 29 -13.43 -23.35 19.02
C LYS A 29 -12.13 -24.08 19.38
N ASP A 30 -11.96 -25.32 18.91
CA ASP A 30 -10.75 -26.10 19.20
C ASP A 30 -9.47 -25.51 18.58
N TYR A 31 -9.60 -24.63 17.58
CA TYR A 31 -8.45 -23.94 16.95
C TYR A 31 -8.13 -22.59 17.61
N VAL A 32 -9.05 -22.02 18.39
CA VAL A 32 -8.92 -20.68 18.99
C VAL A 32 -8.41 -20.76 20.44
N MET A 33 -8.59 -21.90 21.11
CA MET A 33 -8.21 -22.06 22.53
C MET A 33 -6.70 -22.24 22.77
N GLU A 34 -5.87 -22.45 21.74
CA GLU A 34 -4.40 -22.52 21.88
C GLU A 34 -3.70 -21.17 21.67
N GLU A 35 -4.39 -20.13 21.17
CA GLU A 35 -3.79 -18.81 20.91
C GLU A 35 -3.90 -17.84 22.11
N GLU A 36 -4.74 -18.14 23.11
CA GLU A 36 -5.06 -17.22 24.21
C GLU A 36 -4.09 -17.25 25.41
N VAL A 37 -3.05 -18.09 25.43
CA VAL A 37 -2.19 -18.28 26.64
C VAL A 37 -1.04 -17.26 26.78
N GLU A 38 -0.66 -16.48 25.77
CA GLU A 38 0.53 -15.59 25.86
C GLU A 38 0.26 -14.07 25.92
N LYS A 39 -1.00 -13.60 26.01
CA LYS A 39 -1.33 -12.16 25.90
C LYS A 39 -1.78 -11.43 27.18
N GLU A 40 -1.47 -11.94 28.36
CA GLU A 40 -1.75 -11.23 29.63
C GLU A 40 -0.46 -10.84 30.35
N ALA A 41 0.16 -9.73 29.90
CA ALA A 41 0.98 -8.84 30.74
C ALA A 41 1.30 -7.53 29.99
N GLY A 42 0.57 -6.44 30.27
CA GLY A 42 1.00 -5.10 29.85
C GLY A 42 -0.12 -4.09 29.58
N ARG A 43 -0.72 -3.61 30.66
CA ARG A 43 -1.87 -2.71 30.79
C ARG A 43 -1.67 -1.25 30.27
N THR A 44 -2.73 -0.74 29.65
CA THR A 44 -3.30 0.64 29.52
C THR A 44 -2.42 1.86 29.27
N ASP A 45 -2.78 2.66 28.25
CA ASP A 45 -3.41 3.98 28.48
C ASP A 45 -4.12 4.52 27.22
N ALA A 46 -5.20 5.28 27.46
CA ALA A 46 -6.08 5.89 26.47
C ALA A 46 -5.40 7.06 25.72
N PRO A 47 -5.81 7.38 24.48
CA PRO A 47 -5.13 8.38 23.67
C PRO A 47 -5.46 9.81 24.10
N GLU A 48 -4.42 10.54 24.51
CA GLU A 48 -4.41 12.00 24.67
C GLU A 48 -4.48 12.69 23.29
N ALA A 49 -5.20 13.81 23.24
CA ALA A 49 -5.51 14.56 22.02
C ALA A 49 -4.26 15.17 21.36
N PRO A 50 -4.21 15.33 20.02
CA PRO A 50 -3.03 15.82 19.32
C PRO A 50 -2.76 17.31 19.60
N PRO A 51 -1.49 17.71 19.82
CA PRO A 51 -1.12 19.11 20.05
C PRO A 51 -1.25 19.95 18.77
N GLU A 52 -1.83 21.14 18.92
CA GLU A 52 -1.77 22.22 17.91
C GLU A 52 -0.31 22.59 17.64
N PRO A 53 0.15 22.66 16.38
CA PRO A 53 1.49 23.13 16.10
C PRO A 53 1.55 24.66 16.12
N GLU A 54 2.30 25.15 17.09
CA GLU A 54 2.84 26.50 17.16
C GLU A 54 3.71 26.85 15.95
N ASN A 55 3.75 28.15 15.72
CA ASN A 55 4.42 28.88 14.66
C ASN A 55 5.94 28.64 14.62
N GLY A 56 6.50 28.43 13.42
CA GLY A 56 7.87 28.83 13.10
C GLY A 56 8.85 27.71 12.76
N ALA A 57 9.02 27.43 11.47
CA ALA A 57 10.33 27.13 10.91
C ALA A 57 10.32 27.47 9.41
N GLN A 58 11.25 28.35 9.04
CA GLN A 58 11.40 28.92 7.73
C GLN A 58 12.24 27.96 6.89
N GLU A 59 11.65 27.28 5.91
CA GLU A 59 12.44 26.56 4.91
C GLU A 59 12.35 27.25 3.54
N LYS A 60 13.45 27.93 3.25
CA LYS A 60 13.79 28.61 2.00
C LYS A 60 13.83 27.60 0.86
N ILE A 61 12.85 27.64 -0.04
CA ILE A 61 12.93 26.96 -1.33
C ILE A 61 12.91 28.00 -2.46
N VAL A 62 14.03 28.03 -3.16
CA VAL A 62 14.34 28.83 -4.33
C VAL A 62 13.41 28.41 -5.47
N ILE A 63 12.51 29.31 -5.89
CA ILE A 63 11.83 29.18 -7.18
C ILE A 63 12.48 30.18 -8.14
N SER A 64 13.24 29.61 -9.06
CA SER A 64 13.74 30.21 -10.30
C SER A 64 12.64 31.06 -10.97
N ALA A 65 12.85 32.38 -10.98
CA ALA A 65 11.95 33.33 -11.61
C ALA A 65 11.91 33.15 -13.15
N PRO A 66 10.74 33.09 -13.79
CA PRO A 66 10.65 33.33 -15.22
C PRO A 66 10.72 34.85 -15.44
N ASN A 67 11.88 35.27 -15.91
CA ASN A 67 12.18 36.64 -16.31
C ASN A 67 11.36 36.98 -17.56
N LYS A 68 10.12 37.44 -17.40
CA LYS A 68 9.41 38.19 -18.44
C LYS A 68 9.35 39.65 -18.03
N LYS A 69 10.43 40.36 -18.39
CA LYS A 69 10.41 41.80 -18.56
C LYS A 69 9.34 42.10 -19.61
N VAL A 70 8.16 42.52 -19.16
CA VAL A 70 7.24 43.22 -20.06
C VAL A 70 7.81 44.62 -20.16
N ALA A 71 8.59 44.83 -21.22
CA ALA A 71 9.07 46.14 -21.59
C ALA A 71 7.85 47.05 -21.81
N PHE A 72 7.86 48.17 -21.11
CA PHE A 72 7.02 49.31 -21.40
C PHE A 72 7.47 49.83 -22.78
N ALA A 73 6.75 49.45 -23.83
CA ALA A 73 6.92 50.04 -25.15
C ALA A 73 6.22 51.40 -25.13
N ALA A 74 7.04 52.44 -25.00
CA ALA A 74 6.65 53.78 -25.43
C ALA A 74 6.77 53.79 -26.96
N ASP A 75 5.63 53.70 -27.64
CA ASP A 75 5.54 54.01 -29.07
C ASP A 75 4.86 55.38 -29.18
N ASP A 76 5.67 56.44 -29.09
CA ASP A 76 5.35 57.74 -29.68
C ASP A 76 5.65 57.61 -31.19
N GLU A 77 4.64 57.21 -31.96
CA GLU A 77 4.68 57.35 -33.42
C GLU A 77 3.79 58.53 -33.81
N ILE A 78 4.42 59.71 -33.90
CA ILE A 78 3.86 60.89 -34.55
C ILE A 78 3.83 60.60 -36.06
N THR A 79 2.65 60.37 -36.61
CA THR A 79 2.43 60.49 -38.06
C THR A 79 1.52 61.68 -38.33
N ASP A 80 2.14 62.76 -38.82
CA ASP A 80 1.48 63.91 -39.41
C ASP A 80 0.79 63.49 -40.72
N ALA A 81 -0.52 63.67 -40.78
CA ALA A 81 -1.26 63.78 -42.03
C ALA A 81 -2.29 64.91 -41.90
N VAL A 82 -1.89 66.07 -42.42
CA VAL A 82 -2.73 67.25 -42.62
C VAL A 82 -3.73 66.97 -43.74
N GLU A 83 -5.02 67.11 -43.47
CA GLU A 83 -5.96 67.68 -44.44
C GLU A 83 -6.95 68.63 -43.76
N LYS A 84 -6.99 69.86 -44.27
CA LYS A 84 -7.87 70.96 -43.83
C LYS A 84 -9.31 70.68 -44.27
N GLY A 85 -10.21 70.51 -43.30
CA GLY A 85 -11.65 70.74 -43.44
C GLY A 85 -12.07 71.90 -42.55
N SER A 86 -12.51 72.99 -43.18
CA SER A 86 -12.97 74.21 -42.53
C SER A 86 -14.33 74.00 -41.85
N GLY A 87 -14.35 74.14 -40.52
CA GLY A 87 -15.53 74.60 -39.76
C GLY A 87 -16.32 73.55 -39.00
N ASP A 88 -15.96 73.32 -37.72
CA ASP A 88 -16.91 73.30 -36.60
C ASP A 88 -16.10 73.30 -35.28
N GLN A 89 -16.15 74.37 -34.51
CA GLN A 89 -15.48 74.42 -33.19
C GLN A 89 -16.25 73.64 -32.12
N THR A 90 -17.37 73.01 -32.50
CA THR A 90 -18.32 72.33 -31.62
C THR A 90 -18.11 70.81 -31.58
N GLU A 91 -17.54 70.19 -32.63
CA GLU A 91 -17.22 68.76 -32.68
C GLU A 91 -15.99 68.38 -31.82
N GLY A 92 -14.98 69.24 -31.72
CA GLY A 92 -13.76 68.98 -30.95
C GLY A 92 -14.01 68.85 -29.44
N ASP A 93 -14.91 69.67 -28.90
CA ASP A 93 -15.31 69.63 -27.48
C ASP A 93 -16.06 68.33 -27.13
N GLY A 94 -16.86 67.81 -28.07
CA GLY A 94 -17.54 66.52 -27.94
C GLY A 94 -16.56 65.33 -27.93
N VAL A 95 -15.55 65.36 -28.80
CA VAL A 95 -14.48 64.35 -28.85
C VAL A 95 -13.63 64.37 -27.57
N LEU A 96 -13.31 65.55 -27.04
CA LEU A 96 -12.54 65.67 -25.79
C LEU A 96 -13.30 65.07 -24.60
N ALA A 97 -14.60 65.35 -24.47
CA ALA A 97 -15.44 64.77 -23.43
C ALA A 97 -15.50 63.24 -23.53
N GLN A 98 -15.60 62.68 -24.74
CA GLN A 98 -15.54 61.23 -24.94
C GLN A 98 -14.20 60.66 -24.48
N VAL A 99 -13.08 61.26 -24.88
CA VAL A 99 -11.73 60.85 -24.46
C VAL A 99 -11.57 60.91 -22.93
N GLU A 100 -12.12 61.93 -22.26
CA GLU A 100 -12.11 62.01 -20.79
C GLU A 100 -12.95 60.91 -20.14
N THR A 101 -14.12 60.59 -20.69
CA THR A 101 -14.92 59.46 -20.20
C THR A 101 -14.24 58.11 -20.41
N GLU A 102 -13.58 57.91 -21.55
CA GLU A 102 -12.81 56.71 -21.86
C GLU A 102 -11.63 56.55 -20.89
N LYS A 103 -10.88 57.63 -20.64
CA LYS A 103 -9.81 57.65 -19.62
C LYS A 103 -10.34 57.24 -18.25
N ARG A 104 -11.48 57.82 -17.81
CA ARG A 104 -12.10 57.46 -16.53
C ARG A 104 -12.49 55.98 -16.48
N LEU A 105 -13.10 55.45 -17.54
CA LEU A 105 -13.50 54.04 -17.61
C LEU A 105 -12.29 53.10 -17.63
N ALA A 106 -11.22 53.47 -18.34
CA ALA A 106 -9.97 52.71 -18.34
C ALA A 106 -9.33 52.64 -16.95
N LEU A 107 -9.31 53.75 -16.20
CA LEU A 107 -8.82 53.76 -14.81
C LEU A 107 -9.67 52.89 -13.89
N ILE A 108 -11.00 52.95 -14.01
CA ILE A 108 -11.92 52.10 -13.22
C ILE A 108 -11.68 50.62 -13.53
N ARG A 109 -11.57 50.26 -14.81
CA ARG A 109 -11.29 48.88 -15.23
C ARG A 109 -9.93 48.39 -14.72
N ALA A 110 -8.89 49.21 -14.82
CA ALA A 110 -7.56 48.86 -14.30
C ALA A 110 -7.56 48.66 -12.78
N TRP A 111 -8.33 49.49 -12.05
CA TRP A 111 -8.50 49.31 -10.61
C TRP A 111 -9.28 48.04 -10.28
N GLU A 112 -10.39 47.79 -10.97
CA GLU A 112 -11.21 46.58 -10.80
C GLU A 112 -10.37 45.32 -11.03
N GLU A 113 -9.59 45.30 -12.11
CA GLU A 113 -8.71 44.17 -12.44
C GLU A 113 -7.61 43.98 -11.39
N SER A 114 -7.05 45.07 -10.85
CA SER A 114 -6.09 45.01 -9.74
C SER A 114 -6.72 44.39 -8.48
N GLU A 115 -7.96 44.76 -8.15
CA GLU A 115 -8.67 44.21 -6.99
C GLU A 115 -9.04 42.73 -7.20
N LYS A 116 -9.49 42.35 -8.40
CA LYS A 116 -9.70 40.94 -8.78
C LYS A 116 -8.42 40.12 -8.63
N SER A 117 -7.31 40.59 -9.18
CA SER A 117 -6.02 39.92 -9.07
C SER A 117 -5.58 39.73 -7.61
N LYS A 118 -5.81 40.72 -6.74
CA LYS A 118 -5.54 40.58 -5.29
C LYS A 118 -6.41 39.50 -4.65
N ALA A 119 -7.69 39.43 -5.00
CA ALA A 119 -8.60 38.40 -4.49
C ALA A 119 -8.17 37.00 -4.96
N GLU A 120 -7.85 36.84 -6.24
CA GLU A 120 -7.34 35.59 -6.81
C GLU A 120 -6.04 35.15 -6.17
N SER A 121 -5.06 36.05 -6.00
CA SER A 121 -3.78 35.73 -5.35
C SER A 121 -3.99 35.20 -3.92
N ARG A 122 -4.94 35.77 -3.17
CA ARG A 122 -5.31 35.27 -1.83
C ARG A 122 -5.94 33.88 -1.91
N ALA A 123 -6.81 33.63 -2.89
CA ALA A 123 -7.42 32.32 -3.09
C ALA A 123 -6.36 31.26 -3.45
N TYR A 124 -5.46 31.55 -4.39
CA TYR A 124 -4.38 30.64 -4.78
C TYR A 124 -3.47 30.27 -3.62
N LYS A 125 -3.13 31.23 -2.75
CA LYS A 125 -2.34 30.93 -1.54
C LYS A 125 -3.05 29.94 -0.62
N LYS A 126 -4.35 30.12 -0.39
CA LYS A 126 -5.15 29.19 0.43
C LYS A 126 -5.22 27.80 -0.21
N LEU A 127 -5.49 27.73 -1.52
CA LEU A 127 -5.52 26.46 -2.25
C LEU A 127 -4.17 25.74 -2.22
N ALA A 128 -3.06 26.47 -2.35
CA ALA A 128 -1.72 25.90 -2.25
C ALA A 128 -1.45 25.32 -0.86
N ILE A 129 -1.85 26.02 0.22
CA ILE A 129 -1.74 25.51 1.59
C ILE A 129 -2.58 24.24 1.76
N THR A 130 -3.85 24.26 1.34
CA THR A 130 -4.73 23.09 1.41
C THR A 130 -4.15 21.91 0.62
N GLY A 131 -3.70 22.13 -0.62
CA GLY A 131 -3.10 21.07 -1.44
C GLY A 131 -1.82 20.51 -0.85
N SER A 132 -1.00 21.34 -0.20
CA SER A 132 0.20 20.85 0.51
C SER A 132 -0.16 19.96 1.69
N TRP A 133 -1.19 20.35 2.47
CA TRP A 133 -1.67 19.56 3.60
C TRP A 133 -2.28 18.23 3.15
N GLU A 134 -3.10 18.24 2.10
CA GLU A 134 -3.64 17.02 1.48
C GLU A 134 -2.52 16.07 1.04
N ASN A 135 -1.48 16.59 0.39
CA ASN A 135 -0.34 15.80 -0.02
C ASN A 135 0.40 15.18 1.17
N THR A 136 0.55 15.91 2.28
CA THR A 136 1.12 15.36 3.52
C THR A 136 0.25 14.23 4.09
N GLN A 137 -1.07 14.38 4.10
CA GLN A 137 -1.98 13.33 4.57
C GLN A 137 -1.94 12.08 3.68
N ILE A 138 -1.92 12.27 2.35
CA ILE A 138 -1.78 11.17 1.39
C ILE A 138 -0.46 10.43 1.63
N ALA A 139 0.66 11.14 1.74
CA ALA A 139 1.97 10.54 2.00
C ALA A 139 2.00 9.74 3.32
N SER A 140 1.33 10.24 4.37
CA SER A 140 1.21 9.53 5.64
C SER A 140 0.44 8.21 5.51
N VAL A 141 -0.68 8.21 4.77
CA VAL A 141 -1.47 7.00 4.51
C VAL A 141 -0.70 6.02 3.64
N GLU A 142 -0.02 6.49 2.58
CA GLU A 142 0.81 5.65 1.72
C GLU A 142 1.97 4.99 2.47
N ALA A 143 2.60 5.71 3.41
CA ALA A 143 3.64 5.14 4.26
C ALA A 143 3.09 3.99 5.11
N ARG A 144 1.90 4.15 5.69
CA ARG A 144 1.24 3.11 6.48
C ARG A 144 0.84 1.88 5.64
N ILE A 145 0.45 2.09 4.38
CA ILE A 145 0.20 0.98 3.45
C ILE A 145 1.48 0.16 3.23
N LYS A 146 2.60 0.84 2.94
CA LYS A 146 3.90 0.18 2.73
C LYS A 146 4.37 -0.59 3.96
N GLU A 147 4.19 -0.04 5.15
CA GLU A 147 4.52 -0.73 6.41
C GLU A 147 3.74 -2.04 6.55
N ILE A 148 2.43 -2.02 6.28
CA ILE A 148 1.60 -3.23 6.32
C ILE A 148 2.07 -4.24 5.27
N GLU A 149 2.38 -3.81 4.06
CA GLU A 149 2.90 -4.68 3.00
C GLU A 149 4.21 -5.36 3.43
N GLU A 150 5.16 -4.61 3.97
CA GLU A 150 6.43 -5.16 4.48
C GLU A 150 6.24 -6.16 5.63
N GLU A 151 5.34 -5.87 6.58
CA GLU A 151 5.02 -6.81 7.66
C GLU A 151 4.43 -8.11 7.13
N THR A 152 3.53 -8.02 6.14
CA THR A 152 2.92 -9.22 5.56
C THR A 152 3.96 -10.06 4.82
N GLU A 153 4.93 -9.43 4.15
CA GLU A 153 6.00 -10.15 3.47
C GLU A 153 6.95 -10.83 4.47
N LYS A 154 7.31 -10.16 5.57
CA LYS A 154 8.08 -10.77 6.67
C LYS A 154 7.37 -11.99 7.27
N LYS A 155 6.07 -11.85 7.60
CA LYS A 155 5.26 -12.96 8.16
C LYS A 155 5.18 -14.15 7.20
N LYS A 156 5.03 -13.90 5.89
CA LYS A 156 5.05 -14.97 4.87
C LYS A 156 6.40 -15.69 4.82
N ALA A 157 7.51 -14.95 4.85
CA ALA A 157 8.85 -15.54 4.84
C ALA A 157 9.11 -16.41 6.07
N GLU A 158 8.77 -15.92 7.26
CA GLU A 158 8.88 -16.65 8.53
C GLU A 158 8.05 -17.95 8.52
N GLN A 159 6.80 -17.88 8.04
CA GLN A 159 5.95 -19.06 7.92
C GLN A 159 6.51 -20.07 6.92
N ALA A 160 7.01 -19.60 5.79
CA ALA A 160 7.63 -20.47 4.79
C ALA A 160 8.87 -21.17 5.35
N GLU A 161 9.69 -20.50 6.17
CA GLU A 161 10.82 -21.12 6.87
C GLU A 161 10.35 -22.18 7.87
N LYS A 162 9.35 -21.89 8.71
CA LYS A 162 8.77 -22.85 9.65
C LYS A 162 8.28 -24.12 8.95
N ILE A 163 7.61 -23.97 7.81
CA ILE A 163 7.13 -25.10 7.00
C ILE A 163 8.32 -25.92 6.46
N ARG A 164 9.38 -25.27 5.97
CA ARG A 164 10.58 -25.98 5.50
C ARG A 164 11.30 -26.72 6.63
N ASN A 165 11.42 -26.11 7.80
CA ASN A 165 12.04 -26.74 8.97
C ASN A 165 11.26 -27.96 9.43
N ARG A 166 9.93 -27.88 9.48
CA ARG A 166 9.04 -29.03 9.75
C ARG A 166 9.21 -30.14 8.72
N LEU A 167 9.32 -29.80 7.44
CA LEU A 167 9.54 -30.78 6.38
C LEU A 167 10.87 -31.54 6.58
N VAL A 168 11.95 -30.83 6.92
CA VAL A 168 13.25 -31.43 7.23
C VAL A 168 13.18 -32.31 8.48
N GLU A 169 12.48 -31.87 9.53
CA GLU A 169 12.26 -32.64 10.75
C GLU A 169 11.56 -33.98 10.46
N ILE A 170 10.46 -33.94 9.70
CA ILE A 170 9.72 -35.15 9.29
C ILE A 170 10.61 -36.09 8.49
N HIS A 171 11.42 -35.56 7.57
CA HIS A 171 12.34 -36.37 6.77
C HIS A 171 13.38 -37.07 7.64
N LYS A 172 14.02 -36.31 8.54
CA LYS A 172 14.99 -36.83 9.50
C LYS A 172 14.38 -37.89 10.41
N GLU A 173 13.17 -37.67 10.92
CA GLU A 173 12.48 -38.66 11.76
C GLU A 173 12.20 -39.96 10.99
N ALA A 174 11.78 -39.86 9.73
CA ALA A 174 11.56 -41.01 8.87
C ALA A 174 12.87 -41.80 8.62
N GLU A 175 13.99 -41.10 8.39
CA GLU A 175 15.31 -41.72 8.22
C GLU A 175 15.78 -42.42 9.49
N VAL A 176 15.61 -41.80 10.66
CA VAL A 176 15.93 -42.40 11.96
C VAL A 176 15.13 -43.69 12.20
N LYS A 177 13.83 -43.67 11.87
CA LYS A 177 12.97 -44.87 11.95
C LYS A 177 13.48 -45.97 11.02
N LYS A 178 13.84 -45.65 9.78
CA LYS A 178 14.42 -46.61 8.82
C LYS A 178 15.74 -47.19 9.35
N ALA A 179 16.65 -46.36 9.85
CA ALA A 179 17.91 -46.81 10.42
C ALA A 179 17.69 -47.72 11.65
N THR A 180 16.73 -47.39 12.51
CA THR A 180 16.37 -48.22 13.67
C THR A 180 15.86 -49.59 13.27
N ILE A 181 15.02 -49.67 12.23
CA ILE A 181 14.54 -50.95 11.68
C ILE A 181 15.72 -51.77 11.17
N GLU A 182 16.64 -51.14 10.46
CA GLU A 182 17.81 -51.81 9.89
C GLU A 182 18.77 -52.34 10.97
N VAL A 183 18.97 -51.58 12.06
CA VAL A 183 19.74 -52.04 13.22
C VAL A 183 19.09 -53.28 13.85
N LYS A 184 17.78 -53.25 14.11
CA LYS A 184 17.04 -54.41 14.66
C LYS A 184 17.13 -55.63 13.74
N ARG A 185 17.02 -55.42 12.43
CA ARG A 185 17.19 -56.47 11.43
C ARG A 185 18.58 -57.10 11.52
N GLY A 186 19.62 -56.28 11.65
CA GLY A 186 20.99 -56.75 11.85
C GLY A 186 21.18 -57.55 13.14
N GLU A 187 20.65 -57.05 14.26
CA GLU A 187 20.69 -57.74 15.56
C GLU A 187 20.04 -59.12 15.50
N ASP A 188 18.86 -59.23 14.90
CA ASP A 188 18.14 -60.51 14.81
C ASP A 188 18.87 -61.52 13.91
N ILE A 189 19.52 -61.05 12.85
CA ILE A 189 20.41 -61.90 12.03
C ILE A 189 21.59 -62.40 12.85
N ILE A 190 22.25 -61.53 13.62
CA ILE A 190 23.38 -61.93 14.48
C ILE A 190 22.92 -62.97 15.51
N LYS A 191 21.78 -62.77 16.18
CA LYS A 191 21.22 -63.76 17.13
C LYS A 191 20.97 -65.12 16.47
N VAL A 192 20.43 -65.14 15.26
CA VAL A 192 20.22 -66.38 14.50
C VAL A 192 21.55 -67.05 14.14
N GLN A 193 22.55 -66.27 13.72
CA GLN A 193 23.88 -66.77 13.41
C GLN A 193 24.59 -67.35 14.65
N GLU A 194 24.50 -66.67 15.79
CA GLU A 194 25.02 -67.16 17.07
C GLU A 194 24.33 -68.46 17.50
N ALA A 195 23.01 -68.54 17.37
CA ALA A 195 22.25 -69.76 17.65
C ALA A 195 22.67 -70.92 16.72
N ALA A 196 22.82 -70.64 15.42
CA ALA A 196 23.30 -71.62 14.46
C ALA A 196 24.73 -72.09 14.78
N ALA A 197 25.62 -71.20 15.18
CA ALA A 197 26.99 -71.54 15.60
C ALA A 197 26.98 -72.43 16.87
N LYS A 198 26.14 -72.10 17.86
CA LYS A 198 25.94 -72.94 19.07
C LYS A 198 25.49 -74.34 18.70
N PHE A 199 24.49 -74.48 17.82
CA PHE A 199 23.99 -75.78 17.36
C PHE A 199 25.05 -76.60 16.63
N ARG A 200 25.86 -75.97 15.76
CA ARG A 200 26.99 -76.63 15.11
C ARG A 200 28.03 -77.14 16.10
N ALA A 201 28.33 -76.37 17.16
CA ALA A 201 29.29 -76.78 18.19
C ALA A 201 28.78 -77.90 19.11
N THR A 202 27.47 -77.92 19.43
CA THR A 202 26.87 -78.94 20.31
C THR A 202 26.34 -80.17 19.57
N GLY A 203 26.33 -80.19 18.23
CA GLY A 203 25.76 -81.27 17.43
C GLY A 203 24.24 -81.37 17.47
N TYR A 204 23.56 -80.34 17.98
CA TYR A 204 22.10 -80.30 18.12
C TYR A 204 21.43 -79.89 16.79
N VAL A 205 20.51 -80.71 16.29
CA VAL A 205 19.76 -80.43 15.04
C VAL A 205 18.40 -79.80 15.39
N PRO A 206 18.11 -78.56 14.95
CA PRO A 206 16.83 -77.91 15.24
C PRO A 206 15.65 -78.68 14.64
N ARG A 207 14.72 -79.14 15.48
CA ARG A 207 13.57 -79.97 15.06
C ARG A 207 12.45 -79.21 14.31
N LYS A 208 12.46 -77.87 14.30
CA LYS A 208 11.39 -77.03 13.69
C LYS A 208 11.81 -76.46 12.32
N LEU A 209 12.50 -77.25 11.51
CA LEU A 209 13.20 -76.76 10.32
C LEU A 209 12.28 -76.26 9.17
N LEU A 210 10.96 -76.57 9.17
CA LEU A 210 10.09 -76.37 7.99
C LEU A 210 8.61 -76.09 8.34
N ARG A 211 8.27 -74.94 8.92
CA ARG A 211 6.83 -74.57 9.13
C ARG A 211 6.31 -73.40 8.29
N CYS A 212 7.10 -72.80 7.40
CA CYS A 212 6.67 -71.63 6.59
C CYS A 212 7.05 -71.69 5.10
N PHE A 213 7.22 -72.87 4.51
CA PHE A 213 7.29 -73.04 3.05
C PHE A 213 6.00 -73.65 2.46
N GLY A 214 4.86 -73.41 3.11
CA GLY A 214 3.56 -73.92 2.68
C GLY A 214 2.50 -72.83 2.70
N SER A 215 2.02 -72.49 1.51
CA SER A 215 0.98 -71.50 1.13
C SER A 215 1.35 -70.02 1.16
#